data_AF-A0A376J271-F1
#
_entry.id   AF-A0A376J271-F1
#
_cell.length_a   1.000
_cell.length_b   1.000
_cell.length_c   1.000
_cell.angle_alpha   90.00
_cell.angle_beta   90.00
_cell.angle_gamma   90.00
#
_symmetry.space_group_name_H-M   'P 1'
#
loop_
_entity.id
_entity.type
_entity.pdbx_description
1 polymer ?
#
loop_
_entity_poly.entity_id
_entity_poly.type
_entity_poly.pdbx_seq_one_letter_code
_entity_poly.pdbx_strand_id
1 'polypeptide(L)'
;MAFLRCLSAPVFIYRCFLYSEHVVELPAGVTAVINGNEQQWLELESAACQYEENLLPPFYDTLTQYVEMGNSTFACPGHQHGAFFKKHPAGRHFYDFFGENVFRADMCNADVKLGDLLIHEGSAKDAQKFAAKVFHADKTYFVLNGTSAANKVVTNALLTRGDLVLFDRNNHKSNHHGALIQAGGDAGLSGSFT
;
A
#
# COMPACT_ATOMS: atom_id res chain seq x y z
N MET A 1 -23.08 -21.19 -3.48
CA MET A 1 -21.89 -22.06 -3.51
C MET A 1 -20.65 -21.18 -3.60
N ALA A 2 -20.16 -20.69 -2.46
CA ALA A 2 -18.97 -19.84 -2.40
C ALA A 2 -17.75 -20.73 -2.14
N PHE A 3 -17.08 -21.14 -3.22
CA PHE A 3 -15.73 -21.72 -3.12
C PHE A 3 -14.75 -20.57 -2.96
N LEU A 4 -14.41 -20.20 -1.72
CA LEU A 4 -13.23 -19.40 -1.43
C LEU A 4 -12.01 -20.28 -1.72
N ARG A 5 -11.51 -20.18 -2.95
CA ARG A 5 -10.30 -20.86 -3.40
C ARG A 5 -9.14 -20.33 -2.55
N CYS A 6 -8.57 -21.21 -1.74
CA CYS A 6 -7.42 -20.96 -0.88
C CYS A 6 -6.27 -20.37 -1.72
N LEU A 7 -6.06 -19.06 -1.63
CA LEU A 7 -4.90 -18.39 -2.22
C LEU A 7 -3.68 -18.89 -1.44
N SER A 8 -2.86 -19.69 -2.11
CA SER A 8 -1.71 -20.39 -1.55
C SER A 8 -0.58 -19.39 -1.27
N ALA A 9 -0.65 -18.67 -0.15
CA ALA A 9 0.43 -17.82 0.34
C ALA A 9 0.74 -18.21 1.81
N PRO A 10 2.01 -18.45 2.18
CA PRO A 10 2.39 -19.22 3.38
C PRO A 10 2.22 -18.50 4.74
N VAL A 11 1.46 -17.40 4.84
CA VAL A 11 1.42 -16.58 6.07
C VAL A 11 0.00 -16.12 6.48
N PHE A 12 -1.05 -16.45 5.73
CA PHE A 12 -2.43 -16.08 6.12
C PHE A 12 -3.23 -17.31 6.55
N ILE A 13 -3.53 -17.40 7.85
CA ILE A 13 -4.44 -18.40 8.41
C ILE A 13 -5.86 -18.03 7.97
N TYR A 14 -6.31 -18.57 6.84
CA TYR A 14 -7.71 -18.46 6.44
C TYR A 14 -8.56 -19.40 7.29
N ARG A 15 -9.71 -18.92 7.78
CA ARG A 15 -10.70 -19.79 8.40
C ARG A 15 -11.35 -20.65 7.32
N CYS A 16 -11.12 -21.96 7.36
CA CYS A 16 -11.68 -22.90 6.39
C CYS A 16 -12.92 -23.58 7.00
N PHE A 17 -14.04 -23.57 6.29
CA PHE A 17 -15.27 -24.23 6.73
C PHE A 17 -15.59 -25.40 5.80
N LEU A 18 -15.95 -26.55 6.37
CA LEU A 18 -16.35 -27.73 5.61
C LEU A 18 -17.86 -27.89 5.70
N TYR A 19 -18.58 -27.90 4.59
CA TYR A 19 -19.98 -28.32 4.60
C TYR A 19 -20.09 -29.84 4.53
N SER A 20 -20.81 -30.45 5.46
CA SER A 20 -21.11 -31.88 5.48
C SER A 20 -22.46 -32.15 6.12
N GLU A 21 -23.30 -32.92 5.43
CA GLU A 21 -24.59 -33.38 5.95
C GLU A 21 -24.43 -34.52 6.99
N HIS A 22 -23.25 -35.14 7.02
CA HIS A 22 -22.90 -36.18 7.98
C HIS A 22 -21.97 -35.62 9.06
N VAL A 23 -21.99 -36.25 10.24
CA VAL A 23 -21.03 -35.94 11.30
C VAL A 23 -19.65 -36.40 10.85
N VAL A 24 -18.74 -35.46 10.66
CA VAL A 24 -17.34 -35.70 10.25
C VAL A 24 -16.44 -35.09 11.32
N GLU A 25 -15.36 -35.77 11.68
CA GLU A 25 -14.34 -35.20 12.56
C GLU A 25 -13.69 -33.98 11.91
N LEU A 26 -13.36 -32.96 12.71
CA LEU A 26 -12.80 -31.71 12.22
C LEU A 26 -11.43 -31.96 11.54
N PRO A 27 -11.31 -31.83 10.21
CA PRO A 27 -10.05 -32.10 9.53
C PRO A 27 -8.99 -31.06 9.89
N ALA A 28 -7.71 -31.44 9.83
CA ALA A 28 -6.62 -30.50 10.06
C ALA A 28 -6.70 -29.31 9.10
N GLY A 29 -6.64 -28.09 9.64
CA GLY A 29 -6.75 -26.85 8.87
C GLY A 29 -8.18 -26.37 8.62
N VAL A 30 -9.21 -27.14 9.03
CA VAL A 30 -10.61 -26.70 9.02
C VAL A 30 -10.96 -26.08 10.37
N THR A 31 -11.56 -24.89 10.33
CA THR A 31 -12.01 -24.12 11.49
C THR A 31 -13.32 -24.66 12.06
N ALA A 32 -14.29 -25.03 11.22
CA ALA A 32 -15.54 -25.65 11.64
C ALA A 32 -16.20 -26.47 10.52
N VAL A 33 -17.03 -27.44 10.91
CA VAL A 33 -17.90 -28.21 10.00
C VAL A 33 -19.32 -27.63 10.10
N ILE A 34 -19.91 -27.29 8.95
CA ILE A 34 -21.27 -26.76 8.81
C ILE A 34 -22.18 -27.88 8.31
N ASN A 35 -23.27 -28.14 9.03
CA ASN A 35 -24.21 -29.21 8.73
C ASN A 35 -25.66 -28.73 8.56
N GLY A 36 -25.85 -27.43 8.28
CA GLY A 36 -27.15 -26.84 8.03
C GLY A 36 -27.82 -26.19 9.25
N ASN A 37 -27.19 -26.23 10.43
CA ASN A 37 -27.66 -25.50 11.61
C ASN A 37 -27.57 -23.98 11.39
N GLU A 38 -28.63 -23.24 11.72
CA GLU A 38 -28.71 -21.78 11.61
C GLU A 38 -27.56 -21.06 12.32
N GLN A 39 -27.17 -21.53 13.51
CA GLN A 39 -26.06 -20.95 14.28
C GLN A 39 -24.72 -21.04 13.52
N GLN A 40 -24.49 -22.13 12.79
CA GLN A 40 -23.26 -22.34 12.03
C GLN A 40 -23.22 -21.49 10.75
N TRP A 41 -24.39 -21.20 10.16
CA TRP A 41 -24.50 -20.27 9.05
C TRP A 41 -24.17 -18.85 9.49
N LEU A 42 -24.64 -18.42 10.66
CA LEU A 42 -24.28 -17.12 11.24
C LEU A 42 -22.78 -17.02 11.52
N GLU A 43 -22.16 -18.09 12.00
CA GLU A 43 -20.70 -18.15 12.21
C GLU A 43 -19.91 -18.03 10.90
N LEU A 44 -20.38 -18.68 9.83
CA LEU A 44 -19.78 -18.57 8.50
C LEU A 44 -19.91 -17.15 7.94
N GLU A 45 -21.10 -16.57 8.04
CA GLU A 45 -21.38 -15.21 7.57
C GLU A 45 -20.51 -14.20 8.33
N SER A 46 -20.45 -14.30 9.66
CA SER A 46 -19.57 -13.48 10.49
C SER A 46 -18.10 -13.63 10.09
N ALA A 47 -17.62 -14.85 9.82
CA ALA A 47 -16.25 -15.08 9.36
C ALA A 47 -15.99 -14.52 7.95
N ALA A 48 -16.99 -14.54 7.07
CA ALA A 48 -16.90 -13.94 5.73
C ALA A 48 -16.85 -12.41 5.80
N CYS A 49 -17.72 -11.77 6.58
CA CYS A 49 -17.69 -10.33 6.82
C CYS A 49 -16.34 -9.92 7.42
N GLN A 50 -15.86 -10.64 8.44
CA GLN A 50 -14.57 -10.37 9.05
C GLN A 50 -13.41 -10.56 8.07
N TYR A 51 -13.50 -11.51 7.14
CA TYR A 51 -12.51 -11.66 6.08
C TYR A 51 -12.50 -10.45 5.16
N GLU A 52 -13.67 -10.01 4.67
CA GLU A 52 -13.79 -8.85 3.79
C GLU A 52 -13.28 -7.56 4.46
N GLU A 53 -13.63 -7.34 5.74
CA GLU A 53 -13.17 -6.20 6.54
C GLU A 53 -11.64 -6.17 6.70
N ASN A 54 -10.99 -7.33 6.78
CA ASN A 54 -9.54 -7.43 6.97
C ASN A 54 -8.76 -7.68 5.67
N LEU A 55 -9.45 -7.79 4.54
CA LEU A 55 -8.83 -8.14 3.26
C LEU A 55 -8.00 -6.97 2.70
N LEU A 56 -8.52 -5.76 2.81
CA LEU A 56 -7.93 -4.59 2.19
C LEU A 56 -6.91 -3.91 3.12
N PRO A 57 -5.73 -3.51 2.61
CA PRO A 57 -4.75 -2.79 3.42
C PRO A 57 -5.26 -1.37 3.77
N PRO A 58 -4.80 -0.78 4.89
CA PRO A 58 -5.46 0.37 5.53
C PRO A 58 -5.73 1.59 4.62
N PHE A 59 -4.73 2.01 3.84
CA PHE A 59 -4.88 3.18 2.96
C PHE A 59 -5.81 2.90 1.77
N TYR A 60 -5.73 1.70 1.20
CA TYR A 60 -6.57 1.32 0.06
C TYR A 60 -8.04 1.17 0.46
N ASP A 61 -8.31 0.53 1.60
CA ASP A 61 -9.66 0.44 2.17
C ASP A 61 -10.29 1.83 2.41
N THR A 62 -9.52 2.73 3.01
CA THR A 62 -10.00 4.11 3.25
C THR A 62 -10.28 4.83 1.93
N LEU A 63 -9.42 4.64 0.92
CA LEU A 63 -9.57 5.25 -0.41
C LEU A 63 -10.82 4.75 -1.14
N THR A 64 -11.07 3.43 -1.16
CA THR A 64 -12.25 2.86 -1.82
C THR A 64 -13.54 3.35 -1.16
N GLN A 65 -13.59 3.34 0.18
CA GLN A 65 -14.73 3.87 0.92
C GLN A 65 -14.96 5.37 0.65
N TYR A 66 -13.90 6.17 0.53
CA TYR A 66 -14.05 7.60 0.23
C TYR A 66 -14.55 7.84 -1.21
N VAL A 67 -14.04 7.07 -2.18
CA VAL A 67 -14.51 7.13 -3.58
C VAL A 67 -16.00 6.80 -3.67
N GLU A 68 -16.47 5.81 -2.89
CA GLU A 68 -17.87 5.38 -2.82
C GLU A 68 -18.81 6.42 -2.20
N MET A 69 -18.31 7.32 -1.35
CA MET A 69 -19.13 8.38 -0.75
C MET A 69 -19.71 9.37 -1.77
N GLY A 70 -19.20 9.41 -2.99
CA GLY A 70 -19.80 10.22 -4.04
C GLY A 70 -19.63 11.74 -3.85
N ASN A 71 -18.74 12.18 -2.96
CA ASN A 71 -18.57 13.58 -2.62
C ASN A 71 -18.18 14.44 -3.82
N SER A 72 -18.73 15.66 -3.88
CA SER A 72 -18.27 16.69 -4.81
C SER A 72 -17.01 17.35 -4.26
N THR A 73 -15.98 17.48 -5.09
CA THR A 73 -14.73 18.15 -4.71
C THR A 73 -14.61 19.52 -5.38
N PHE A 74 -14.24 20.51 -4.57
CA PHE A 74 -13.82 21.84 -5.03
C PHE A 74 -12.34 22.09 -4.71
N ALA A 75 -11.62 21.05 -4.33
CA ALA A 75 -10.18 21.07 -4.08
C ALA A 75 -9.39 20.71 -5.34
N CYS A 76 -8.07 20.60 -5.19
CA CYS A 76 -7.23 19.94 -6.17
C CYS A 76 -7.46 18.41 -6.13
N PRO A 77 -7.17 17.69 -7.23
CA PRO A 77 -6.77 18.18 -8.55
C PRO A 77 -7.89 18.88 -9.33
N GLY A 78 -7.54 19.87 -10.16
CA GLY A 78 -8.51 20.72 -10.88
C GLY A 78 -9.39 20.00 -11.91
N HIS A 79 -9.10 18.75 -12.24
CA HIS A 79 -9.98 17.95 -13.08
C HIS A 79 -11.24 17.45 -12.35
N GLN A 80 -11.29 17.58 -11.02
CA GLN A 80 -12.46 17.30 -10.17
C GLN A 80 -13.12 15.96 -10.50
N HIS A 81 -12.45 14.86 -10.15
CA HIS A 81 -12.89 13.50 -10.46
C HIS A 81 -13.09 13.22 -11.97
N GLY A 82 -12.41 14.00 -12.82
CA GLY A 82 -12.41 13.83 -14.27
C GLY A 82 -13.53 14.59 -14.99
N ALA A 83 -14.31 15.39 -14.26
CA ALA A 83 -15.30 16.29 -14.84
C ALA A 83 -14.71 17.22 -15.91
N PHE A 84 -13.47 17.69 -15.73
CA PHE A 84 -12.80 18.53 -16.72
C PHE A 84 -12.47 17.77 -18.01
N PHE A 85 -11.93 16.55 -17.91
CA PHE A 85 -11.56 15.75 -19.07
C PHE A 85 -12.76 15.47 -19.98
N LYS A 86 -13.94 15.24 -19.41
CA LYS A 86 -15.19 15.02 -20.15
C LYS A 86 -15.63 16.22 -21.01
N LYS A 87 -15.07 17.42 -20.82
CA LYS A 87 -15.42 18.64 -21.57
C LYS A 87 -14.65 18.84 -22.88
N HIS A 88 -13.58 18.08 -23.13
CA HIS A 88 -12.75 18.19 -24.34
C HIS A 88 -12.69 16.86 -25.08
N PRO A 89 -12.82 16.78 -26.43
CA PRO A 89 -12.81 15.49 -27.14
C PRO A 89 -11.60 14.60 -26.84
N ALA A 90 -10.38 15.18 -26.82
CA ALA A 90 -9.18 14.43 -26.44
C ALA A 90 -9.18 14.03 -24.96
N GLY A 91 -9.76 14.88 -24.09
CA GLY A 91 -9.90 14.57 -22.67
C GLY A 91 -10.91 13.46 -22.43
N ARG A 92 -12.00 13.41 -23.21
CA ARG A 92 -13.00 12.35 -23.13
C ARG A 92 -12.39 11.00 -23.50
N HIS A 93 -11.62 10.95 -24.58
CA HIS A 93 -10.86 9.75 -24.94
C HIS A 93 -9.90 9.32 -23.82
N PHE A 94 -9.20 10.27 -23.19
CA PHE A 94 -8.32 9.99 -22.04
C PHE A 94 -9.09 9.45 -20.83
N TYR A 95 -10.23 10.04 -20.52
CA TYR A 95 -11.10 9.61 -19.42
C TYR A 95 -11.64 8.20 -19.65
N ASP A 96 -12.15 7.93 -20.86
CA ASP A 96 -12.73 6.63 -21.20
C ASP A 96 -11.64 5.53 -21.26
N PHE A 97 -10.40 5.88 -21.64
CA PHE A 97 -9.28 4.93 -21.68
C PHE A 97 -8.85 4.43 -20.29
N PHE A 98 -8.67 5.35 -19.32
CA PHE A 98 -8.26 4.97 -17.96
C PHE A 98 -9.43 4.52 -17.07
N GLY A 99 -10.63 5.00 -17.35
CA GLY A 99 -11.82 4.74 -16.56
C GLY A 99 -11.99 5.69 -15.37
N GLU A 100 -13.22 5.79 -14.89
CA GLU A 100 -13.63 6.78 -13.89
C GLU A 100 -12.89 6.66 -12.56
N ASN A 101 -12.67 5.43 -12.05
CA ASN A 101 -12.13 5.22 -10.72
C ASN A 101 -10.72 5.78 -10.54
N VAL A 102 -9.88 5.81 -11.59
CA VAL A 102 -8.55 6.42 -11.54
C VAL A 102 -8.66 7.92 -11.24
N PHE A 103 -9.60 8.62 -11.88
CA PHE A 103 -9.79 10.05 -11.66
C PHE A 103 -10.51 10.36 -10.36
N ARG A 104 -11.43 9.48 -9.93
CA ARG A 104 -12.08 9.61 -8.62
C ARG A 104 -11.11 9.40 -7.48
N ALA A 105 -10.12 8.52 -7.65
CA ALA A 105 -9.09 8.22 -6.67
C ALA A 105 -7.94 9.25 -6.65
N ASP A 106 -7.84 10.13 -7.65
CA ASP A 106 -6.82 11.18 -7.71
C ASP A 106 -7.24 12.36 -6.82
N MET A 107 -6.73 12.36 -5.59
CA MET A 107 -7.09 13.24 -4.48
C MET A 107 -5.87 13.94 -3.90
N CYS A 108 -6.10 15.01 -3.14
CA CYS A 108 -5.01 15.77 -2.51
C CYS A 108 -5.14 15.80 -0.98
N ASN A 109 -4.22 16.50 -0.34
CA ASN A 109 -4.19 16.68 1.12
C ASN A 109 -5.44 17.35 1.72
N ALA A 110 -6.29 18.00 0.90
CA ALA A 110 -7.56 18.55 1.36
C ALA A 110 -8.57 17.46 1.77
N ASP A 111 -8.40 16.23 1.27
CA ASP A 111 -9.24 15.07 1.58
C ASP A 111 -8.77 14.42 2.89
N VAL A 112 -8.97 15.12 4.01
CA VAL A 112 -8.42 14.79 5.35
C VAL A 112 -8.74 13.38 5.86
N LYS A 113 -9.77 12.72 5.31
CA LYS A 113 -10.10 11.33 5.66
C LYS A 113 -8.97 10.36 5.30
N LEU A 114 -8.18 10.67 4.26
CA LEU A 114 -7.03 9.87 3.84
C LEU A 114 -5.77 10.11 4.70
N GLY A 115 -5.84 11.07 5.64
CA GLY A 115 -4.70 11.48 6.43
C GLY A 115 -3.69 12.31 5.63
N ASP A 116 -2.43 12.25 6.04
CA ASP A 116 -1.34 13.03 5.45
C ASP A 116 -0.13 12.14 5.16
N LEU A 117 0.26 12.07 3.89
CA LEU A 117 1.39 11.26 3.42
C LEU A 117 2.76 11.83 3.83
N LEU A 118 2.88 13.15 3.96
CA LEU A 118 4.14 13.85 4.21
C LEU A 118 4.52 13.83 5.69
N ILE A 119 3.57 14.11 6.59
CA ILE A 119 3.79 14.07 8.04
C ILE A 119 3.36 12.76 8.70
N HIS A 120 2.85 11.82 7.91
CA HIS A 120 2.51 10.45 8.30
C HIS A 120 1.41 10.41 9.38
N GLU A 121 0.20 10.82 8.97
CA GLU A 121 -1.01 10.80 9.80
C GLU A 121 -2.15 10.03 9.12
N GLY A 122 -3.14 9.58 9.91
CA GLY A 122 -4.29 8.83 9.42
C GLY A 122 -3.93 7.52 8.71
N SER A 123 -4.73 7.15 7.71
CA SER A 123 -4.60 5.87 7.00
C SER A 123 -3.27 5.74 6.24
N ALA A 124 -2.64 6.86 5.84
CA ALA A 124 -1.30 6.87 5.29
C ALA A 124 -0.25 6.30 6.26
N LYS A 125 -0.32 6.71 7.54
CA LYS A 125 0.55 6.18 8.61
C LYS A 125 0.29 4.70 8.87
N ASP A 126 -0.97 4.31 8.88
CA ASP A 126 -1.35 2.94 9.20
C ASP A 126 -0.91 1.97 8.10
N ALA A 127 -0.96 2.39 6.83
CA ALA A 127 -0.37 1.62 5.73
C ALA A 127 1.15 1.47 5.84
N GLN A 128 1.86 2.54 6.25
CA GLN A 128 3.30 2.46 6.50
C GLN A 128 3.65 1.51 7.66
N LYS A 129 2.88 1.55 8.76
CA LYS A 129 3.03 0.59 9.89
C LYS A 129 2.71 -0.84 9.48
N PHE A 130 1.68 -1.03 8.66
CA PHE A 130 1.33 -2.33 8.11
C PHE A 130 2.47 -2.89 7.25
N ALA A 131 3.03 -2.07 6.35
CA ALA A 131 4.18 -2.44 5.54
C ALA A 131 5.40 -2.78 6.41
N ALA A 132 5.67 -2.01 7.46
CA ALA A 132 6.77 -2.29 8.40
C ALA A 132 6.66 -3.69 9.03
N LYS A 133 5.45 -4.11 9.42
CA LYS A 133 5.19 -5.47 9.92
C LYS A 133 5.44 -6.54 8.85
N VAL A 134 4.94 -6.32 7.63
CA VAL A 134 5.07 -7.27 6.51
C VAL A 134 6.54 -7.48 6.11
N PHE A 135 7.32 -6.39 6.03
CA PHE A 135 8.72 -6.42 5.64
C PHE A 135 9.68 -6.61 6.83
N HIS A 136 9.16 -6.82 8.03
CA HIS A 136 9.95 -7.00 9.26
C HIS A 136 10.98 -5.87 9.48
N ALA A 137 10.51 -4.63 9.43
CA ALA A 137 11.28 -3.42 9.65
C ALA A 137 10.71 -2.61 10.82
N ASP A 138 11.54 -1.81 11.48
CA ASP A 138 11.07 -0.90 12.54
C ASP A 138 10.14 0.19 12.00
N LYS A 139 10.46 0.72 10.81
CA LYS A 139 9.68 1.73 10.10
C LYS A 139 9.75 1.49 8.60
N THR A 140 8.70 1.89 7.89
CA THR A 140 8.65 1.92 6.43
C THR A 140 8.14 3.28 5.97
N TYR A 141 8.82 3.86 4.98
CA TYR A 141 8.44 5.13 4.35
C TYR A 141 8.07 4.87 2.89
N PHE A 142 6.95 5.43 2.44
CA PHE A 142 6.54 5.31 1.05
C PHE A 142 7.17 6.40 0.20
N VAL A 143 7.88 6.01 -0.86
CA VAL A 143 8.55 6.92 -1.79
C VAL A 143 7.93 6.78 -3.17
N LEU A 144 7.25 7.83 -3.63
CA LEU A 144 6.46 7.81 -4.86
C LEU A 144 7.27 8.13 -6.14
N ASN A 145 8.58 8.35 -6.00
CA ASN A 145 9.48 8.68 -7.12
C ASN A 145 10.60 7.64 -7.31
N GLY A 146 10.27 6.38 -6.99
CA GLY A 146 11.15 5.21 -7.13
C GLY A 146 12.36 5.20 -6.19
N THR A 147 13.11 4.09 -6.23
CA THR A 147 14.29 3.87 -5.36
C THR A 147 15.40 4.90 -5.60
N SER A 148 15.44 5.51 -6.79
CA SER A 148 16.37 6.61 -7.06
C SER A 148 16.15 7.81 -6.15
N ALA A 149 14.91 8.14 -5.79
CA ALA A 149 14.62 9.19 -4.81
C ALA A 149 14.85 8.67 -3.37
N ALA A 150 14.46 7.41 -3.09
CA ALA A 150 14.65 6.80 -1.77
C ALA A 150 16.13 6.81 -1.32
N ASN A 151 17.05 6.45 -2.22
CA ASN A 151 18.49 6.51 -1.93
C ASN A 151 18.96 7.92 -1.58
N LYS A 152 18.42 8.95 -2.24
CA LYS A 152 18.75 10.35 -1.93
C LYS A 152 18.19 10.78 -0.59
N VAL A 153 16.97 10.37 -0.25
CA VAL A 153 16.39 10.61 1.08
C VAL A 153 17.30 10.03 2.17
N VAL A 154 17.69 8.76 2.03
CA VAL A 154 18.56 8.09 3.03
C VAL A 154 19.91 8.77 3.13
N THR A 155 20.58 9.01 2.00
CA THR A 155 21.94 9.58 2.00
C THR A 155 21.97 11.03 2.52
N ASN A 156 21.01 11.88 2.12
CA ASN A 156 20.94 13.25 2.63
C ASN A 156 20.46 13.33 4.09
N ALA A 157 19.78 12.31 4.61
CA ALA A 157 19.38 12.26 6.00
C ALA A 157 20.53 11.83 6.93
N LEU A 158 21.46 10.98 6.44
CA LEU A 158 22.50 10.36 7.25
C LEU A 158 23.87 11.02 7.10
N LEU A 159 24.19 11.57 5.93
CA LEU A 159 25.52 12.08 5.61
C LEU A 159 25.59 13.59 5.72
N THR A 160 26.73 14.07 6.18
CA THR A 160 27.16 15.46 6.12
C THR A 160 28.43 15.59 5.27
N ARG A 161 28.74 16.81 4.85
CA ARG A 161 29.86 17.06 3.94
C ARG A 161 31.19 16.64 4.59
N GLY A 162 31.93 15.78 3.89
CA GLY A 162 33.22 15.25 4.35
C GLY A 162 33.11 13.93 5.13
N ASP A 163 31.91 13.44 5.41
CA ASP A 163 31.75 12.12 6.04
C ASP A 163 32.29 11.01 5.13
N LEU A 164 33.00 10.06 5.74
CA LEU A 164 33.45 8.85 5.05
C LEU A 164 32.28 7.90 4.86
N VAL A 165 32.06 7.45 3.62
CA VAL A 165 31.02 6.48 3.28
C VAL A 165 31.64 5.25 2.66
N LEU A 166 31.36 4.07 3.23
CA LEU A 166 31.72 2.80 2.59
C LEU A 166 30.91 2.65 1.31
N PHE A 167 31.59 2.77 0.17
CA PHE A 167 30.93 2.95 -1.11
C PHE A 167 31.23 1.79 -2.06
N ASP A 168 30.22 0.95 -2.31
CA ASP A 168 30.29 -0.08 -3.34
C ASP A 168 30.54 0.56 -4.72
N ARG A 169 31.53 0.06 -5.45
CA ARG A 169 31.90 0.53 -6.79
C ARG A 169 30.78 0.29 -7.81
N ASN A 170 29.95 -0.73 -7.60
CA ASN A 170 28.84 -1.08 -8.48
C ASN A 170 27.50 -0.44 -8.04
N ASN A 171 27.55 0.58 -7.20
CA ASN A 171 26.37 1.32 -6.79
C ASN A 171 25.61 1.91 -8.00
N HIS A 172 24.27 1.87 -7.93
CA HIS A 172 23.44 2.54 -8.93
C HIS A 172 23.72 4.06 -8.91
N LYS A 173 23.63 4.72 -10.08
CA LYS A 173 23.90 6.18 -10.26
C LYS A 173 23.22 7.09 -9.22
N SER A 174 22.08 6.69 -8.68
CA SER A 174 21.39 7.45 -7.62
C SER A 174 22.19 7.57 -6.33
N ASN A 175 22.99 6.58 -5.96
CA ASN A 175 23.86 6.62 -4.77
C ASN A 175 25.03 7.57 -4.97
N HIS A 176 25.60 7.63 -6.19
CA HIS A 176 26.61 8.62 -6.53
C HIS A 176 26.03 10.04 -6.41
N HIS A 177 24.83 10.26 -6.95
CA HIS A 177 24.16 11.57 -6.86
C HIS A 177 23.81 11.94 -5.42
N GLY A 178 23.26 11.01 -4.64
CA GLY A 178 22.83 11.28 -3.26
C GLY A 178 24.01 11.43 -2.30
N ALA A 179 24.86 10.41 -2.19
CA ALA A 179 25.92 10.38 -1.18
C ALA A 179 27.10 11.31 -1.51
N LEU A 180 27.59 11.29 -2.75
CA LEU A 180 28.85 11.97 -3.09
C LEU A 180 28.61 13.40 -3.58
N ILE A 181 27.64 13.60 -4.47
CA ILE A 181 27.41 14.91 -5.10
C ILE A 181 26.54 15.82 -4.21
N GLN A 182 25.40 15.33 -3.70
CA GLN A 182 24.48 16.14 -2.90
C GLN A 182 24.95 16.28 -1.45
N ALA A 183 25.16 15.16 -0.76
CA ALA A 183 25.57 15.18 0.64
C ALA A 183 27.06 15.53 0.82
N GLY A 184 27.90 15.34 -0.20
CA GLY A 184 29.32 15.66 -0.15
C GLY A 184 30.16 14.65 0.64
N GLY A 185 29.72 13.40 0.72
CA GLY A 185 30.48 12.32 1.35
C GLY A 185 31.70 11.93 0.54
N ASP A 186 32.73 11.43 1.22
CA ASP A 186 33.94 10.89 0.61
C ASP A 186 33.88 9.36 0.59
N ALA A 187 33.97 8.80 -0.62
CA ALA A 187 34.01 7.36 -0.83
C ALA A 187 35.35 6.71 -0.41
N GLY A 188 36.29 7.49 0.15
CA GLY A 188 37.62 7.03 0.53
C GLY A 188 38.52 6.70 -0.66
N LEU A 189 38.11 7.07 -1.88
CA LEU A 189 38.88 6.85 -3.11
C LEU A 189 39.90 7.95 -3.37
N SER A 190 39.96 8.99 -2.52
CA SER A 190 40.84 10.17 -2.71
C SER A 190 42.00 10.29 -1.71
N GLY A 191 42.12 9.37 -0.75
CA GLY A 191 43.23 9.34 0.22
C GLY A 191 44.17 8.19 -0.03
N SER A 192 45.41 8.49 -0.41
CA SER A 192 46.54 7.57 -0.31
C SER A 192 46.63 7.00 1.10
N PHE A 193 46.32 5.71 1.26
CA PHE A 193 46.79 4.92 2.40
C PHE A 193 48.29 4.65 2.21
N THR A 194 49.10 5.68 2.41
CA THR A 194 50.57 5.63 2.53
C THR A 194 51.01 6.65 3.55
#